data_AF-A0A553JM19-F1
#
_entry.id   AF-A0A553JM19-F1
#
_cell.length_a   1.000
_cell.length_b   1.000
_cell.length_c   1.000
_cell.angle_alpha   90.00
_cell.angle_beta   90.00
_cell.angle_gamma   90.00
#
_symmetry.space_group_name_H-M   'P 1'
#
loop_
_entity.id
_entity.type
_entity.pdbx_description
1 polymer ?
#
loop_
_entity_poly.entity_id
_entity_poly.type
_entity_poly.pdbx_seq_one_letter_code
_entity_poly.pdbx_strand_id
1 'polypeptide(L)'
;MGGLGDDVLRGDSGSDTFVWNKDELGTDHIIDFDLNEDKLDLSDLLQGETAENLGLYLHFTINDTTGTTTIDIDADHNGTFEQHIVLDGVDLSDIFGDTESDIINGLLGSNGDGPLIINTIADATSPSPTGPGSDPTLEENQVTHLIP
;
A
#
# COMPACT_ATOMS: atom_id res chain seq x y z
N MET A 1 -8.84 6.19 7.24
CA MET A 1 -9.85 5.40 6.50
C MET A 1 -11.08 6.28 6.31
N GLY A 2 -11.61 6.33 5.10
CA GLY A 2 -12.88 7.00 4.76
C GLY A 2 -14.07 6.08 4.94
N GLY A 3 -14.05 4.93 4.25
CA GLY A 3 -15.13 3.96 4.26
C GLY A 3 -15.88 3.98 2.93
N LEU A 4 -17.20 3.75 2.95
CA LEU A 4 -18.02 3.78 1.74
C LEU A 4 -18.49 5.20 1.41
N GLY A 5 -18.44 5.55 0.13
CA GLY A 5 -18.93 6.83 -0.38
C GLY A 5 -17.79 7.81 -0.65
N ASP A 6 -18.12 9.09 -0.70
CA ASP A 6 -17.15 10.15 -0.96
C ASP A 6 -16.69 10.76 0.37
N ASP A 7 -15.40 10.65 0.68
CA ASP A 7 -14.81 11.18 1.91
C ASP A 7 -13.78 12.29 1.69
N VAL A 8 -13.55 13.08 2.74
CA VAL A 8 -12.42 14.01 2.85
C VAL A 8 -11.53 13.53 3.98
N LEU A 9 -10.33 13.08 3.63
CA LEU A 9 -9.36 12.44 4.50
C LEU A 9 -8.20 13.37 4.81
N ARG A 10 -7.70 13.24 6.03
CA ARG A 10 -6.61 14.04 6.56
C ARG A 10 -5.74 13.23 7.52
N GLY A 11 -4.42 13.28 7.35
CA GLY A 11 -3.44 12.64 8.24
C GLY A 11 -2.97 13.57 9.38
N ASP A 12 -2.96 14.88 9.12
CA ASP A 12 -2.33 15.91 9.94
C ASP A 12 -0.80 15.82 9.98
N SER A 13 -0.20 15.15 10.95
CA SER A 13 1.26 15.19 11.12
C SER A 13 1.84 13.85 11.54
N GLY A 14 2.97 13.48 10.94
CA GLY A 14 3.60 12.19 11.14
C GLY A 14 3.32 11.27 9.95
N SER A 15 3.77 10.02 10.05
CA SER A 15 3.58 9.02 9.01
C SER A 15 2.21 8.38 9.11
N ASP A 16 1.29 8.79 8.25
CA ASP A 16 -0.07 8.27 8.21
C ASP A 16 -0.24 7.18 7.16
N THR A 17 -1.27 6.35 7.33
CA THR A 17 -1.63 5.34 6.34
C THR A 17 -3.12 5.44 6.06
N PHE A 18 -3.45 5.78 4.82
CA PHE A 18 -4.80 5.80 4.30
C PHE A 18 -5.10 4.43 3.71
N VAL A 19 -6.12 3.76 4.25
CA VAL A 19 -6.44 2.37 3.91
C VAL A 19 -7.80 2.33 3.25
N TRP A 20 -7.88 1.54 2.19
CA TRP A 20 -9.12 1.17 1.51
C TRP A 20 -9.37 -0.33 1.61
N ASN A 21 -10.59 -0.69 1.96
CA ASN A 21 -11.01 -2.08 2.09
C ASN A 21 -11.62 -2.60 0.78
N LYS A 22 -11.72 -3.92 0.68
CA LYS A 22 -12.42 -4.58 -0.42
C LYS A 22 -13.85 -4.03 -0.59
N ASP A 23 -14.25 -3.83 -1.84
CA ASP A 23 -15.57 -3.36 -2.26
C ASP A 23 -15.91 -1.92 -1.80
N GLU A 24 -14.92 -1.14 -1.36
CA GLU A 24 -15.08 0.32 -1.20
C GLU A 24 -15.19 1.00 -2.57
N LEU A 25 -16.09 1.99 -2.64
CA LEU A 25 -16.47 2.71 -3.85
C LEU A 25 -16.66 4.18 -3.49
N GLY A 26 -16.38 5.07 -4.44
CA GLY A 26 -16.59 6.51 -4.29
C GLY A 26 -15.35 7.33 -4.63
N THR A 27 -15.41 8.62 -4.29
CA THR A 27 -14.31 9.58 -4.50
C THR A 27 -13.81 10.14 -3.18
N ASP A 28 -12.58 9.80 -2.82
CA ASP A 28 -11.95 10.26 -1.59
C ASP A 28 -10.88 11.33 -1.88
N HIS A 29 -10.96 12.44 -1.16
CA HIS A 29 -9.97 13.51 -1.22
C HIS A 29 -9.02 13.45 -0.03
N ILE A 30 -7.73 13.27 -0.27
CA ILE A 30 -6.70 13.45 0.76
C ILE A 30 -6.11 14.85 0.62
N ILE A 31 -6.28 15.67 1.66
CA ILE A 31 -6.00 17.12 1.59
C ILE A 31 -4.59 17.51 2.04
N ASP A 32 -3.83 16.58 2.61
CA ASP A 32 -2.51 16.84 3.18
C ASP A 32 -1.51 15.69 3.03
N PHE A 33 -1.63 14.89 1.96
CA PHE A 33 -0.74 13.76 1.70
C PHE A 33 0.72 14.20 1.53
N ASP A 34 1.62 13.70 2.40
CA ASP A 34 3.07 13.87 2.28
C ASP A 34 3.73 12.61 1.74
N LEU A 35 4.25 12.67 0.52
CA LEU A 35 4.94 11.56 -0.14
C LEU A 35 6.17 11.01 0.60
N ASN A 36 6.73 11.75 1.54
CA ASN A 36 7.89 11.31 2.32
C ASN A 36 7.50 10.58 3.61
N GLU A 37 6.25 10.71 4.07
CA GLU A 37 5.79 10.18 5.36
C GLU A 37 4.60 9.24 5.21
N ASP A 38 3.66 9.58 4.33
CA ASP A 38 2.36 8.94 4.23
C ASP A 38 2.34 7.76 3.26
N LYS A 39 1.36 6.88 3.48
CA LYS A 39 1.14 5.69 2.67
C LYS A 39 -0.32 5.54 2.25
N LEU A 40 -0.51 5.07 1.03
CA LEU A 40 -1.76 4.57 0.48
C LEU A 40 -1.71 3.04 0.58
N ASP A 41 -2.63 2.45 1.33
CA ASP A 41 -2.76 1.00 1.45
C ASP A 41 -3.99 0.53 0.66
N LEU A 42 -3.70 -0.07 -0.49
CA LEU A 42 -4.67 -0.69 -1.40
C LEU A 42 -4.58 -2.22 -1.33
N SER A 43 -3.96 -2.79 -0.30
CA SER A 43 -3.70 -4.24 -0.21
C SER A 43 -4.96 -5.10 -0.16
N ASP A 44 -6.09 -4.55 0.28
CA ASP A 44 -7.38 -5.25 0.28
C ASP A 44 -8.19 -5.01 -1.02
N LEU A 45 -7.95 -3.89 -1.73
CA LEU A 45 -8.53 -3.61 -3.04
C LEU A 45 -7.83 -4.40 -4.15
N LEU A 46 -6.50 -4.40 -4.16
CA LEU A 46 -5.65 -5.03 -5.17
C LEU A 46 -4.95 -6.24 -4.53
N GLN A 47 -5.39 -7.43 -4.94
CA GLN A 47 -4.90 -8.72 -4.43
C GLN A 47 -4.27 -9.58 -5.52
N GLY A 48 -2.94 -9.74 -5.46
CA GLY A 48 -2.20 -10.66 -6.33
C GLY A 48 -1.69 -10.03 -7.63
N GLU A 49 -1.82 -8.71 -7.78
CA GLU A 49 -1.20 -7.92 -8.83
C GLU A 49 0.32 -7.87 -8.64
N THR A 50 1.02 -7.56 -9.73
CA THR A 50 2.45 -7.36 -9.79
C THR A 50 2.75 -5.95 -10.26
N ALA A 51 3.94 -5.44 -9.95
CA ALA A 51 4.38 -4.14 -10.46
C ALA A 51 4.20 -3.99 -11.99
N GLU A 52 4.35 -5.09 -12.74
CA GLU A 52 4.22 -5.11 -14.20
C GLU A 52 2.78 -4.99 -14.71
N ASN A 53 1.77 -5.33 -13.89
CA ASN A 53 0.37 -5.34 -14.32
C ASN A 53 -0.52 -4.33 -13.59
N LEU A 54 -0.01 -3.61 -12.59
CA LEU A 54 -0.77 -2.57 -11.88
C LEU A 54 -1.33 -1.49 -12.80
N GLY A 55 -0.63 -1.16 -13.89
CA GLY A 55 -1.13 -0.19 -14.87
C GLY A 55 -2.40 -0.64 -15.62
N LEU A 56 -2.87 -1.87 -15.39
CA LEU A 56 -4.17 -2.35 -15.87
C LEU A 56 -5.32 -1.99 -14.93
N TYR A 57 -5.02 -1.65 -13.67
CA TYR A 57 -5.98 -1.40 -12.59
C TYR A 57 -5.95 0.07 -12.14
N LEU A 58 -4.79 0.71 -12.24
CA LEU A 58 -4.55 2.09 -11.83
C LEU A 58 -4.43 2.99 -13.05
N HIS A 59 -5.23 4.04 -13.08
CA HIS A 59 -5.10 5.14 -14.03
C HIS A 59 -4.83 6.45 -13.29
N PHE A 60 -3.91 7.26 -13.84
CA PHE A 60 -3.49 8.51 -13.20
C PHE A 60 -3.83 9.71 -14.08
N THR A 61 -4.56 10.66 -13.51
CA THR A 61 -4.85 11.95 -14.14
C THR A 61 -4.24 13.08 -13.32
N ILE A 62 -3.42 13.91 -13.95
CA ILE A 62 -2.84 15.11 -13.33
C ILE A 62 -3.62 16.35 -13.75
N ASN A 63 -3.89 17.22 -12.80
CA ASN A 63 -4.40 18.56 -13.04
C ASN A 63 -3.28 19.58 -12.75
N ASP A 64 -2.55 19.97 -13.80
CA ASP A 64 -1.43 20.93 -13.73
C ASP A 64 -1.83 22.30 -13.15
N THR A 65 -3.12 22.65 -13.19
CA THR A 65 -3.59 23.94 -12.65
C THR A 65 -3.65 23.92 -11.12
N THR A 66 -4.03 22.79 -10.54
CA THR A 66 -4.16 22.62 -9.09
C THR A 66 -3.01 21.81 -8.49
N GLY A 67 -2.14 21.23 -9.33
CA GLY A 67 -1.11 20.27 -8.93
C GLY A 67 -1.72 19.05 -8.25
N THR A 68 -2.89 18.58 -8.71
CA THR A 68 -3.64 17.50 -8.08
C THR A 68 -3.53 16.23 -8.90
N THR A 69 -3.36 15.08 -8.22
CA THR A 69 -3.38 13.77 -8.86
C THR A 69 -4.67 13.05 -8.51
N THR A 70 -5.36 12.52 -9.53
CA THR A 70 -6.46 11.55 -9.36
C THR A 70 -5.95 10.17 -9.72
N ILE A 71 -6.17 9.21 -8.83
CA ILE A 71 -5.89 7.78 -9.00
C ILE A 71 -7.23 7.09 -9.15
N ASP A 72 -7.53 6.63 -10.36
CA ASP A 72 -8.73 5.84 -10.66
C ASP A 72 -8.39 4.35 -10.54
N ILE A 73 -9.23 3.59 -9.85
CA ILE A 73 -8.98 2.18 -9.49
C ILE A 73 -10.12 1.30 -10.03
N ASP A 74 -9.77 0.38 -10.93
CA ASP A 74 -10.62 -0.68 -11.50
C ASP A 74 -10.20 -2.00 -10.85
N ALA A 75 -10.70 -2.27 -9.64
CA ALA A 75 -10.19 -3.34 -8.79
C ALA A 75 -10.59 -4.74 -9.30
N ASP A 76 -11.71 -4.86 -10.01
CA ASP A 76 -12.17 -6.13 -10.57
C ASP A 76 -11.78 -6.33 -12.06
N HIS A 77 -11.08 -5.34 -12.63
CA HIS A 77 -10.62 -5.28 -14.01
C HIS A 77 -11.77 -5.46 -15.03
N ASN A 78 -12.94 -4.88 -14.73
CA ASN A 78 -14.11 -4.94 -15.60
C ASN A 78 -14.14 -3.82 -16.66
N GLY A 79 -13.22 -2.85 -16.56
CA GLY A 79 -13.15 -1.66 -17.41
C GLY A 79 -13.93 -0.46 -16.86
N THR A 80 -14.38 -0.51 -15.62
CA THR A 80 -15.03 0.58 -14.89
C THR A 80 -14.17 0.91 -13.68
N PHE A 81 -14.02 2.20 -13.39
CA PHE A 81 -13.34 2.63 -12.17
C PHE A 81 -14.37 2.76 -11.06
N GLU A 82 -14.15 2.04 -9.97
CA GLU A 82 -15.06 1.97 -8.82
C GLU A 82 -14.68 2.95 -7.70
N GLN A 83 -13.37 3.12 -7.51
CA GLN A 83 -12.79 3.97 -6.47
C GLN A 83 -11.90 5.03 -7.11
N HIS A 84 -12.01 6.24 -6.61
CA HIS A 84 -11.22 7.38 -7.03
C HIS A 84 -10.53 7.97 -5.79
N ILE A 85 -9.22 8.17 -5.87
CA ILE A 85 -8.43 8.82 -4.82
C ILE A 85 -7.85 10.09 -5.39
N VAL A 86 -8.20 11.23 -4.80
CA VAL A 86 -7.71 12.55 -5.19
C VAL A 86 -6.70 13.03 -4.15
N LEU A 87 -5.45 13.19 -4.58
CA LEU A 87 -4.37 13.77 -3.77
C LEU A 87 -4.32 15.28 -4.04
N ASP A 88 -5.00 16.06 -3.21
CA ASP A 88 -5.14 17.50 -3.40
C ASP A 88 -3.77 18.19 -3.20
N GLY A 89 -3.31 18.89 -4.24
CA GLY A 89 -2.04 19.61 -4.22
C GLY A 89 -0.78 18.73 -4.31
N VAL A 90 -0.93 17.44 -4.63
CA VAL A 90 0.18 16.54 -4.95
C VAL A 90 0.20 16.21 -6.44
N ASP A 91 1.31 16.55 -7.10
CA ASP A 91 1.61 16.18 -8.48
C ASP A 91 2.62 15.04 -8.50
N LEU A 92 2.16 13.83 -8.82
CA LEU A 92 3.04 12.67 -8.88
C LEU A 92 3.97 12.69 -10.11
N SER A 93 3.57 13.38 -11.18
CA SER A 93 4.35 13.42 -12.42
C SER A 93 5.62 14.26 -12.29
N ASP A 94 5.53 15.36 -11.55
CA ASP A 94 6.67 16.22 -11.21
C ASP A 94 7.77 15.48 -10.41
N ILE A 95 7.39 14.42 -9.68
CA ILE A 95 8.26 13.71 -8.74
C ILE A 95 8.78 12.40 -9.33
N PHE A 96 7.90 11.62 -9.95
CA PHE A 96 8.21 10.28 -10.43
C PHE A 96 8.38 10.19 -11.95
N GLY A 97 7.77 11.10 -12.72
CA GLY A 97 7.82 11.14 -14.18
C GLY A 97 6.44 11.13 -14.83
N ASP A 98 6.39 11.43 -16.12
CA ASP A 98 5.14 11.71 -16.85
C ASP A 98 4.33 10.46 -17.26
N THR A 99 4.89 9.26 -17.10
CA THR A 99 4.22 8.02 -17.50
C THR A 99 3.61 7.30 -16.30
N GLU A 100 2.49 6.60 -16.51
CA GLU A 100 1.87 5.79 -15.46
C GLU A 100 2.84 4.73 -14.92
N SER A 101 3.71 4.17 -15.78
CA SER A 101 4.74 3.24 -15.34
C SER A 101 5.77 3.90 -14.42
N ASP A 102 6.18 5.14 -14.71
CA ASP A 102 7.11 5.86 -13.85
C ASP A 102 6.47 6.19 -12.49
N ILE A 103 5.21 6.66 -12.50
CA ILE A 103 4.43 6.94 -11.30
C ILE A 103 4.25 5.68 -10.45
N ILE A 104 3.81 4.56 -11.04
CA ILE A 104 3.63 3.29 -10.32
C ILE A 104 4.95 2.81 -9.71
N ASN A 105 6.05 2.84 -10.47
CA ASN A 105 7.36 2.42 -9.96
C ASN A 105 7.84 3.34 -8.83
N GLY A 106 7.59 4.65 -8.93
CA GLY A 106 7.88 5.61 -7.87
C GLY A 106 7.07 5.35 -6.60
N LEU A 107 5.77 5.09 -6.76
CA LEU A 107 4.85 4.78 -5.67
C LEU A 107 5.18 3.45 -4.97
N LEU A 108 5.57 2.41 -5.70
CA LEU A 108 6.02 1.15 -5.11
C LEU A 108 7.39 1.28 -4.42
N GLY A 109 8.21 2.23 -4.88
CA GLY A 109 9.59 2.38 -4.44
C GLY A 109 10.49 1.26 -4.96
N SER A 110 11.77 1.32 -4.59
CA SER A 110 12.77 0.35 -5.08
C SER A 110 12.74 -0.98 -4.33
N ASN A 111 12.24 -1.00 -3.09
CA ASN A 111 12.18 -2.21 -2.26
C ASN A 111 10.82 -2.37 -1.54
N GLY A 112 9.72 -1.84 -2.10
CA GLY A 112 8.42 -1.81 -1.42
C GLY A 112 8.35 -0.78 -0.29
N ASP A 113 9.32 0.13 -0.23
CA ASP A 113 9.42 1.20 0.75
C ASP A 113 8.60 2.44 0.37
N GLY A 114 8.06 2.47 -0.85
CA GLY A 114 7.36 3.61 -1.40
C GLY A 114 6.00 3.94 -0.72
N PRO A 115 5.35 5.01 -1.19
CA PRO A 115 4.06 5.47 -0.70
C PRO A 115 2.89 4.50 -0.94
N LEU A 116 3.00 3.52 -1.85
CA LEU A 116 1.92 2.57 -2.16
C LEU A 116 2.20 1.19 -1.57
N ILE A 117 1.25 0.72 -0.75
CA ILE A 117 1.18 -0.66 -0.26
C ILE A 117 0.11 -1.42 -1.05
N ILE A 118 0.46 -2.59 -1.56
CA ILE A 118 -0.43 -3.55 -2.20
C ILE A 118 -0.06 -4.97 -1.78
N ASN A 119 -0.99 -5.91 -1.91
CA ASN A 119 -0.72 -7.31 -1.61
C ASN A 119 -0.05 -7.99 -2.82
N THR A 120 1.24 -7.70 -3.04
CA THR A 120 1.98 -8.37 -4.12
C THR A 120 2.34 -9.81 -3.76
N ILE A 121 2.33 -10.67 -4.77
CA ILE A 121 2.82 -12.05 -4.67
C ILE A 121 4.32 -12.14 -4.34
N ALA A 122 5.09 -11.06 -4.47
CA ALA A 122 6.49 -11.00 -4.04
C ALA A 122 6.64 -10.83 -2.52
N ASP A 123 5.71 -10.11 -1.87
CA ASP A 123 5.76 -9.81 -0.44
C ASP A 123 5.38 -11.00 0.45
N ALA A 124 4.65 -11.98 -0.11
CA ALA A 124 4.34 -13.26 0.54
C ALA A 124 5.58 -14.14 0.85
N THR A 125 6.79 -13.71 0.48
CA THR A 125 8.04 -14.41 0.80
C THR A 125 8.95 -13.69 1.80
N SER A 126 8.53 -12.56 2.38
CA SER A 126 9.27 -11.93 3.48
C SER A 126 9.04 -12.74 4.77
N PRO A 127 10.05 -13.46 5.31
CA PRO A 127 9.85 -14.22 6.53
C PRO A 127 9.68 -13.23 7.69
N SER A 128 8.52 -13.28 8.34
CA SER A 128 8.27 -12.62 9.62
C SER A 128 9.50 -12.78 10.54
N PRO A 129 10.10 -11.72 11.10
CA PRO A 129 11.17 -11.86 12.07
C PRO A 129 10.57 -12.47 13.34
N THR A 130 10.71 -13.78 13.48
CA THR A 130 10.36 -14.45 14.73
C THR A 130 11.54 -14.26 15.67
N GLY A 131 11.41 -13.36 16.65
CA GLY A 131 12.33 -13.27 17.78
C GLY A 131 11.95 -12.12 18.73
N PRO A 132 12.13 -12.29 20.06
CA PRO A 132 13.41 -12.75 20.61
C PRO A 132 13.29 -13.82 21.71
N GLY A 133 14.45 -14.35 22.07
CA GLY A 133 14.62 -15.56 22.87
C GLY A 133 14.14 -15.51 24.32
N SER A 134 13.92 -16.70 24.86
CA SER A 134 14.16 -17.02 26.26
C SER A 134 15.08 -18.22 26.27
N ASP A 135 16.37 -17.96 26.46
CA ASP A 135 17.35 -18.96 26.88
C ASP A 135 17.36 -19.00 28.41
N PRO A 136 17.05 -20.15 29.04
CA PRO A 136 17.52 -20.44 30.38
C PRO A 136 18.56 -21.58 30.32
N THR A 137 19.80 -21.22 30.62
CA THR A 137 20.93 -22.12 30.78
C THR A 137 20.74 -23.14 31.93
N LEU A 138 20.98 -24.43 31.59
CA LEU A 138 21.61 -25.52 32.36
C LEU A 138 21.17 -25.85 33.80
N GLU A 139 20.61 -27.07 33.99
CA GLU A 139 20.92 -27.93 35.15
C GLU A 139 20.66 -29.43 34.89
N GLU A 140 21.63 -30.25 35.32
CA GLU A 140 21.72 -31.71 35.17
C GLU A 140 20.76 -32.48 36.08
N ASN A 141 20.19 -33.61 35.62
CA ASN A 141 20.28 -34.92 36.31
C ASN A 141 19.48 -36.04 35.61
N GLN A 142 20.20 -37.12 35.26
CA GLN A 142 19.95 -38.56 35.49
C GLN A 142 18.48 -39.02 35.69
N VAL A 143 17.98 -40.15 35.15
CA VAL A 143 18.43 -41.53 35.40
C VAL A 143 17.88 -42.49 34.33
N THR A 144 18.66 -43.53 34.02
CA THR A 144 18.37 -44.76 33.29
C THR A 144 17.44 -45.75 34.04
N HIS A 145 16.56 -46.49 33.33
CA HIS A 145 16.27 -47.94 33.53
C HIS A 145 15.29 -48.44 32.44
N LEU A 146 15.74 -49.28 31.49
CA LEU A 146 15.71 -50.77 31.47
C LEU A 146 14.32 -51.41 31.18
N ILE A 147 14.18 -51.87 29.94
CA ILE A 147 13.63 -53.14 29.37
C ILE A 147 12.29 -53.73 29.89
N PRO A 148 11.58 -54.49 29.04
CA PRO A 148 11.92 -55.90 28.79
C PRO A 148 12.14 -56.29 27.32
#